data_AF-A0A7S1BBY7-F1
#
_entry.id   AF-A0A7S1BBY7-F1
#
_cell.length_a   1.000
_cell.length_b   1.000
_cell.length_c   1.000
_cell.angle_alpha   90.00
_cell.angle_beta   90.00
_cell.angle_gamma   90.00
#
_symmetry.space_group_name_H-M   'P 1'
#
loop_
_entity.id
_entity.type
_entity.pdbx_description
1 polymer ?
#
loop_
_entity_poly.entity_id
_entity_poly.type
_entity_poly.pdbx_seq_one_letter_code
_entity_poly.pdbx_strand_id
1 'polypeptide(L)'
;KNKKNKKNKKNKKNKKNKKSPLALLFQLLPVWLTHLLSNRFLDSDLAFLHYQEQERQSRPGYFMPAQADRCIAALQMWLAKHTSPDVGKPLPPALPRKVMFDRWAQHTSHCRHCQEGLKSLGRYRKGGYAVLVLSVLRIHRTTARVSALLSLAVIRLIHKIEGAFRDGEFKHYENH
;
A
#
# COMPACT_ATOMS: atom_id res chain seq x y z
N LYS A 1 -18.98 0.93 -54.40
CA LYS A 1 -18.71 0.33 -53.05
C LYS A 1 -17.42 0.81 -52.34
N ASN A 2 -16.59 1.72 -52.90
CA ASN A 2 -15.22 1.95 -52.37
C ASN A 2 -14.95 3.24 -51.54
N LYS A 3 -15.91 4.18 -51.43
CA LYS A 3 -15.72 5.43 -50.65
C LYS A 3 -16.07 5.30 -49.15
N LYS A 4 -17.05 4.46 -48.79
CA LYS A 4 -17.44 4.22 -47.38
C LYS A 4 -16.35 3.50 -46.56
N ASN A 5 -15.65 2.53 -47.16
CA ASN A 5 -14.54 1.82 -46.51
C ASN A 5 -13.29 2.70 -46.26
N LYS A 6 -12.99 3.67 -47.15
CA LYS A 6 -11.89 4.62 -46.93
C LYS A 6 -12.21 5.65 -45.83
N LYS A 7 -13.48 6.09 -45.71
CA LYS A 7 -13.92 6.97 -44.60
C LYS A 7 -13.86 6.26 -43.24
N ASN A 8 -14.28 4.99 -43.16
CA ASN A 8 -14.18 4.21 -41.93
C ASN A 8 -12.72 3.90 -41.52
N LYS A 9 -11.82 3.64 -42.49
CA LYS A 9 -10.38 3.48 -42.20
C LYS A 9 -9.71 4.79 -41.76
N LYS A 10 -10.13 5.95 -42.27
CA LYS A 10 -9.62 7.27 -41.82
C LYS A 10 -10.14 7.65 -40.43
N ASN A 11 -11.40 7.35 -40.09
CA ASN A 11 -11.94 7.61 -38.75
C ASN A 11 -11.36 6.71 -37.65
N LYS A 12 -10.90 5.49 -37.98
CA LYS A 12 -10.20 4.62 -37.01
C LYS A 12 -8.78 5.07 -36.66
N LYS A 13 -8.12 5.91 -37.49
CA LYS A 13 -6.72 6.31 -37.29
C LYS A 13 -6.51 7.52 -36.38
N ASN A 14 -7.58 8.19 -35.91
CA ASN A 14 -7.47 9.44 -35.16
C ASN A 14 -8.13 9.43 -33.77
N LYS A 15 -8.36 8.26 -33.16
CA LYS A 15 -8.59 8.19 -31.72
C LYS A 15 -7.23 8.34 -31.01
N LYS A 16 -6.78 9.58 -30.85
CA LYS A 16 -5.73 9.90 -29.88
C LYS A 16 -6.26 9.42 -28.52
N ASN A 17 -5.64 8.37 -27.96
CA ASN A 17 -5.91 7.89 -26.61
C ASN A 17 -5.65 9.06 -25.65
N LYS A 18 -6.69 9.84 -25.31
CA LYS A 18 -6.63 10.81 -24.23
C LYS A 18 -6.52 9.98 -22.94
N LYS A 19 -5.28 9.79 -22.46
CA LYS A 19 -5.04 9.15 -21.16
C LYS A 19 -5.84 9.91 -20.11
N SER A 20 -6.53 9.20 -19.22
CA SER A 20 -7.28 9.84 -18.14
C SER A 20 -6.33 10.64 -17.24
N PRO A 21 -6.78 11.75 -16.62
CA PRO A 21 -5.94 12.53 -15.71
C PRO A 21 -5.40 11.69 -14.55
N LEU A 22 -6.17 10.71 -14.10
CA LEU A 22 -5.76 9.70 -13.12
C LEU A 22 -4.57 8.85 -13.61
N ALA A 23 -4.61 8.38 -14.87
CA ALA A 23 -3.51 7.59 -15.43
C ALA A 23 -2.21 8.40 -15.56
N LEU A 24 -2.30 9.71 -15.80
CA LEU A 24 -1.15 10.61 -15.79
C LEU A 24 -0.59 10.80 -14.38
N LEU A 25 -1.47 10.96 -13.38
CA LEU A 25 -1.06 11.07 -11.97
C LEU A 25 -0.31 9.80 -11.50
N PHE A 26 -0.84 8.61 -11.80
CA PHE A 26 -0.17 7.35 -11.47
C PHE A 26 1.17 7.17 -12.19
N GLN A 27 1.34 7.71 -13.39
CA GLN A 27 2.62 7.70 -14.11
C GLN A 27 3.66 8.66 -13.50
N LEU A 28 3.22 9.67 -12.75
CA LEU A 28 4.09 10.63 -12.07
C LEU A 28 4.55 10.15 -10.69
N LEU A 29 3.81 9.22 -10.07
CA LEU A 29 4.17 8.72 -8.75
C LEU A 29 5.45 7.87 -8.84
N PRO A 30 6.41 8.08 -7.93
CA PRO A 30 7.61 7.27 -7.92
C PRO A 30 7.25 5.83 -7.54
N VAL A 31 7.97 4.87 -8.12
CA VAL A 31 7.73 3.42 -7.93
C VAL A 31 7.73 3.02 -6.46
N TRP A 32 8.58 3.63 -5.63
CA TRP A 32 8.61 3.32 -4.19
C TRP A 32 7.29 3.65 -3.48
N LEU A 33 6.57 4.68 -3.94
CA LEU A 33 5.35 5.15 -3.29
C LEU A 33 4.17 4.24 -3.60
N THR A 34 4.05 3.80 -4.86
CA THR A 34 3.06 2.78 -5.23
C THR A 34 3.34 1.47 -4.50
N HIS A 35 4.61 1.07 -4.38
CA HIS A 35 5.02 -0.11 -3.62
C HIS A 35 4.66 -0.01 -2.12
N LEU A 36 4.89 1.16 -1.50
CA LEU A 36 4.52 1.41 -0.10
C LEU A 36 3.00 1.31 0.13
N LEU A 37 2.21 1.85 -0.80
CA LEU A 37 0.74 1.79 -0.74
C LEU A 37 0.24 0.34 -0.84
N SER A 38 0.80 -0.46 -1.76
CA SER A 38 0.48 -1.88 -1.87
C SER A 38 0.78 -2.65 -0.59
N ASN A 39 1.93 -2.41 0.05
CA ASN A 39 2.25 -3.05 1.33
C ASN A 39 1.28 -2.65 2.45
N ARG A 40 0.81 -1.39 2.46
CA ARG A 40 -0.19 -0.95 3.45
C ARG A 40 -1.55 -1.66 3.29
N PHE A 41 -1.91 -2.02 2.06
CA PHE A 41 -3.08 -2.87 1.81
C PHE A 41 -2.84 -4.32 2.26
N LEU A 42 -1.67 -4.88 1.98
CA LEU A 42 -1.34 -6.24 2.42
C LEU A 42 -1.29 -6.37 3.95
N ASP A 43 -0.82 -5.35 4.67
CA ASP A 43 -0.82 -5.37 6.13
C ASP A 43 -2.24 -5.43 6.71
N SER A 44 -3.24 -4.80 6.06
CA SER A 44 -4.63 -4.93 6.53
C SER A 44 -5.17 -6.35 6.37
N ASP A 45 -4.83 -7.00 5.25
CA ASP A 45 -5.23 -8.37 4.97
C ASP A 45 -4.51 -9.36 5.90
N LEU A 46 -3.22 -9.13 6.17
CA LEU A 46 -2.43 -9.95 7.10
C LEU A 46 -3.05 -9.98 8.50
N ALA A 47 -3.46 -8.82 9.00
CA ALA A 47 -4.16 -8.71 10.29
C ALA A 47 -5.42 -9.59 10.28
N PHE A 48 -6.25 -9.41 9.25
CA PHE A 48 -7.54 -10.06 9.12
C PHE A 48 -7.39 -11.58 9.01
N LEU A 49 -6.44 -12.06 8.20
CA LEU A 49 -6.19 -13.49 8.01
C LEU A 49 -5.63 -14.13 9.28
N HIS A 50 -4.68 -13.49 9.96
CA HIS A 50 -4.11 -14.06 11.19
C HIS A 50 -5.18 -14.32 12.26
N TYR A 51 -6.06 -13.35 12.52
CA TYR A 51 -7.13 -13.54 13.50
C TYR A 51 -8.18 -14.55 13.04
N GLN A 52 -8.52 -14.59 11.74
CA GLN A 52 -9.44 -15.60 11.22
C GLN A 52 -8.89 -17.01 11.36
N GLU A 53 -7.60 -17.23 11.12
CA GLU A 53 -7.00 -18.56 11.24
C GLU A 53 -6.95 -19.02 12.71
N GLN A 54 -6.68 -18.11 13.65
CA GLN A 54 -6.73 -18.41 15.09
C GLN A 54 -8.16 -18.73 15.54
N GLU A 55 -9.16 -17.96 15.11
CA GLU A 55 -10.58 -18.25 15.40
C GLU A 55 -11.05 -19.56 14.74
N ARG A 56 -10.50 -19.91 13.57
CA ARG A 56 -10.80 -21.19 12.91
C ARG A 56 -10.33 -22.39 13.74
N GLN A 57 -9.27 -22.24 14.53
CA GLN A 57 -8.84 -23.31 15.44
C GLN A 57 -9.82 -23.51 16.60
N SER A 58 -10.39 -22.42 17.14
CA SER A 58 -11.34 -22.50 18.26
C SER A 58 -12.74 -22.93 17.79
N ARG A 59 -13.12 -22.62 16.54
CA ARG A 59 -14.44 -22.89 15.96
C ARG A 59 -14.31 -23.55 14.58
N PRO A 60 -14.17 -24.89 14.52
CA PRO A 60 -14.04 -25.59 13.25
C PRO A 60 -15.38 -25.65 12.50
N GLY A 61 -15.67 -24.64 11.69
CA GLY A 61 -16.83 -24.63 10.81
C GLY A 61 -17.24 -23.24 10.36
N TYR A 62 -17.60 -23.10 9.08
CA TYR A 62 -18.16 -21.87 8.53
C TYR A 62 -19.62 -22.10 8.14
N PHE A 63 -20.49 -21.20 8.57
CA PHE A 63 -21.83 -21.11 8.01
C PHE A 63 -21.73 -20.24 6.74
N MET A 64 -21.89 -20.84 5.56
CA MET A 64 -21.91 -20.15 4.27
C MET A 64 -23.33 -20.15 3.70
N PRO A 65 -24.22 -19.23 4.15
CA PRO A 65 -25.63 -19.28 3.81
C PRO A 65 -25.95 -18.87 2.37
N ALA A 66 -25.06 -18.13 1.70
CA ALA A 66 -25.39 -17.50 0.43
C ALA A 66 -25.08 -18.40 -0.77
N GLN A 67 -25.90 -18.29 -1.83
CA GLN A 67 -25.61 -18.97 -3.10
C GLN A 67 -24.32 -18.49 -3.76
N ALA A 68 -23.90 -17.24 -3.48
CA ALA A 68 -22.65 -16.68 -3.96
C ALA A 68 -21.41 -17.40 -3.40
N ASP A 69 -21.53 -18.06 -2.25
CA ASP A 69 -20.44 -18.72 -1.55
C ASP A 69 -20.12 -20.13 -2.08
N ARG A 70 -20.91 -20.65 -3.04
CA ARG A 70 -20.76 -22.00 -3.58
C ARG A 70 -19.37 -22.27 -4.17
N CYS A 71 -18.73 -21.25 -4.74
CA CYS A 71 -17.36 -21.39 -5.26
C CYS A 71 -16.33 -21.61 -4.15
N ILE A 72 -16.51 -21.01 -2.98
CA ILE A 72 -15.64 -21.19 -1.82
C ILE A 72 -15.82 -22.61 -1.26
N ALA A 73 -17.07 -23.09 -1.15
CA ALA A 73 -17.34 -24.47 -0.73
C ALA A 73 -16.70 -25.49 -1.69
N ALA A 74 -16.85 -25.30 -3.00
CA ALA A 74 -16.20 -26.15 -4.00
C ALA A 74 -14.67 -26.12 -3.92
N LEU A 75 -14.08 -24.94 -3.67
CA LEU A 75 -12.63 -24.80 -3.46
C LEU A 75 -12.16 -25.58 -2.23
N GLN A 76 -12.86 -25.49 -1.11
CA GLN A 76 -12.52 -26.23 0.11
C GLN A 76 -12.58 -27.76 -0.10
N MET A 77 -13.62 -28.25 -0.79
CA MET A 77 -13.72 -29.67 -1.16
C MET A 77 -12.58 -30.10 -2.10
N TRP A 78 -12.23 -29.26 -3.06
CA TRP A 78 -11.13 -29.53 -3.98
C TRP A 78 -9.79 -29.58 -3.25
N LEU A 79 -9.53 -28.65 -2.32
CA LEU A 79 -8.33 -28.63 -1.49
C LEU A 79 -8.24 -29.91 -0.65
N ALA A 80 -9.29 -30.25 0.09
CA ALA A 80 -9.34 -31.47 0.90
C ALA A 80 -9.02 -32.75 0.11
N LYS A 81 -9.35 -32.77 -1.20
CA LYS A 81 -9.08 -33.90 -2.10
C LYS A 81 -7.67 -33.92 -2.70
N HIS A 82 -7.04 -32.76 -2.93
CA HIS A 82 -5.82 -32.66 -3.73
C HIS A 82 -4.59 -32.14 -2.97
N THR A 83 -4.73 -31.65 -1.74
CA THR A 83 -3.61 -31.20 -0.92
C THR A 83 -3.26 -32.21 0.17
N SER A 84 -1.99 -32.23 0.58
CA SER A 84 -1.48 -33.14 1.63
C SER A 84 -2.12 -32.91 3.02
N PRO A 85 -2.11 -33.90 3.93
CA PRO A 85 -2.67 -33.81 5.29
C PRO A 85 -2.03 -32.77 6.21
N ASP A 86 -0.95 -32.10 5.77
CA ASP A 86 -0.35 -30.97 6.46
C ASP A 86 -1.28 -29.75 6.56
N VAL A 87 -2.35 -29.72 5.75
CA VAL A 87 -3.48 -28.78 5.87
C VAL A 87 -4.35 -29.18 7.07
N GLY A 88 -3.85 -28.90 8.27
CA GLY A 88 -4.50 -29.31 9.52
C GLY A 88 -3.58 -29.37 10.74
N LYS A 89 -2.27 -29.14 10.58
CA LYS A 89 -1.37 -28.96 11.73
C LYS A 89 -1.85 -27.78 12.59
N PRO A 90 -1.75 -27.88 13.93
CA PRO A 90 -2.07 -26.76 14.79
C PRO A 90 -1.19 -25.57 14.38
N LEU A 91 -1.83 -24.43 14.14
CA LEU A 91 -1.15 -23.17 13.92
C LEU A 91 -0.23 -22.86 15.10
N PRO A 92 0.90 -22.18 14.83
CA PRO A 92 1.68 -21.58 15.89
C PRO A 92 0.80 -20.61 16.71
N PRO A 93 1.18 -20.36 17.97
CA PRO A 93 0.48 -19.39 18.80
C PRO A 93 0.41 -18.03 18.10
N ALA A 94 -0.65 -17.28 18.39
CA ALA A 94 -0.85 -15.94 17.84
C ALA A 94 0.41 -15.08 18.01
N LEU A 95 0.87 -14.50 16.90
CA LEU A 95 2.10 -13.72 16.89
C LEU A 95 1.83 -12.35 17.54
N PRO A 96 2.78 -11.82 18.33
CA PRO A 96 2.64 -10.48 18.85
C PRO A 96 2.61 -9.47 17.69
N ARG A 97 1.69 -8.50 17.79
CA ARG A 97 1.43 -7.48 16.76
C ARG A 97 2.70 -6.80 16.23
N LYS A 98 3.65 -6.47 17.11
CA LYS A 98 4.91 -5.83 16.75
C LYS A 98 5.74 -6.66 15.78
N VAL A 99 5.69 -7.99 15.90
CA VAL A 99 6.40 -8.91 15.00
C VAL A 99 5.64 -9.08 13.69
N MET A 100 4.30 -9.16 13.76
CA MET A 100 3.46 -9.30 12.57
C MET A 100 3.56 -8.11 11.62
N PHE A 101 3.67 -6.89 12.17
CA PHE A 101 3.75 -5.64 11.40
C PHE A 101 5.17 -5.06 11.32
N ASP A 102 6.21 -5.84 11.64
CA ASP A 102 7.60 -5.47 11.39
C ASP A 102 7.90 -5.57 9.89
N ARG A 103 7.44 -4.56 9.17
CA ARG A 103 7.63 -4.44 7.72
C ARG A 103 9.11 -4.29 7.38
N TRP A 104 9.92 -3.75 8.29
CA TRP A 104 11.35 -3.63 8.07
C TRP A 104 11.99 -5.00 7.91
N ALA A 105 11.77 -5.90 8.88
CA ALA A 105 12.29 -7.25 8.83
C ALA A 105 11.68 -8.06 7.68
N GLN A 106 10.36 -7.97 7.47
CA GLN A 106 9.66 -8.78 6.48
C GLN A 106 9.95 -8.38 5.03
N HIS A 107 10.16 -7.08 4.76
CA HIS A 107 10.17 -6.59 3.38
C HIS A 107 11.19 -5.47 3.12
N THR A 108 11.13 -4.36 3.86
CA THR A 108 11.89 -3.15 3.51
C THR A 108 13.41 -3.39 3.51
N SER A 109 13.92 -4.22 4.43
CA SER A 109 15.34 -4.58 4.50
C SER A 109 15.85 -5.34 3.27
N HIS A 110 14.96 -6.05 2.56
CA HIS A 110 15.30 -6.86 1.38
C HIS A 110 14.85 -6.22 0.05
N CYS A 111 14.04 -5.16 0.10
CA CYS A 111 13.47 -4.54 -1.10
C CYS A 111 14.24 -3.29 -1.54
N ARG A 112 14.84 -3.37 -2.74
CA ARG A 112 15.57 -2.23 -3.36
C ARG A 112 14.71 -0.98 -3.51
N HIS A 113 13.45 -1.10 -3.97
CA HIS A 113 12.58 0.04 -4.20
C HIS A 113 12.23 0.78 -2.90
N CYS A 114 11.98 0.05 -1.82
CA CYS A 114 11.70 0.64 -0.51
C CYS A 114 12.93 1.35 0.07
N GLN A 115 14.11 0.72 -0.03
CA GLN A 115 15.36 1.35 0.39
C GLN A 115 15.68 2.63 -0.42
N GLU A 116 15.42 2.62 -1.73
CA GLU A 116 15.59 3.78 -2.59
C GLU A 116 14.60 4.92 -2.24
N GLY A 117 13.35 4.55 -1.89
CA GLY A 117 12.36 5.47 -1.34
C GLY A 117 12.85 6.14 -0.06
N LEU A 118 13.38 5.36 0.88
CA LEU A 118 13.97 5.88 2.13
C LEU A 118 15.15 6.81 1.89
N LYS A 119 16.06 6.46 0.97
CA LYS A 119 17.18 7.34 0.58
C LYS A 119 16.67 8.67 -0.01
N SER A 120 15.62 8.62 -0.82
CA SER A 120 15.02 9.80 -1.44
C SER A 120 14.31 10.69 -0.41
N LEU A 121 13.53 10.11 0.49
CA LEU A 121 12.92 10.80 1.63
C LEU A 121 13.98 11.45 2.53
N GLY A 122 15.08 10.75 2.80
CA GLY A 122 16.21 11.30 3.54
C GLY A 122 16.84 12.52 2.87
N ARG A 123 16.96 12.53 1.53
CA ARG A 123 17.42 13.72 0.77
C ARG A 123 16.44 14.87 0.89
N TYR A 124 15.14 14.62 0.72
CA TYR A 124 14.09 15.65 0.86
C TYR A 124 14.03 16.22 2.27
N ARG A 125 14.21 15.39 3.30
CA ARG A 125 14.26 15.81 4.70
C ARG A 125 15.43 16.76 4.96
N LYS A 126 16.64 16.43 4.48
CA LYS A 126 17.81 17.32 4.57
C LYS A 126 17.57 18.66 3.88
N GLY A 127 17.01 18.63 2.67
CA GLY A 127 16.62 19.85 1.93
C GLY A 127 15.58 20.67 2.69
N GLY A 128 14.56 20.03 3.26
CA GLY A 128 13.55 20.66 4.10
C GLY A 128 14.15 21.38 5.31
N TYR A 129 15.10 20.75 6.02
CA TYR A 129 15.82 21.39 7.11
C TYR A 129 16.65 22.60 6.65
N ALA A 130 17.33 22.51 5.51
CA ALA A 130 18.07 23.65 4.96
C ALA A 130 17.14 24.85 4.67
N VAL A 131 15.98 24.60 4.03
CA VAL A 131 14.97 25.63 3.79
C VAL A 131 14.42 26.21 5.08
N LEU A 132 14.17 25.36 6.09
CA LEU A 132 13.69 25.78 7.40
C LEU A 132 14.71 26.72 8.07
N VAL A 133 15.99 26.35 8.11
CA VAL A 133 17.05 27.19 8.69
C VAL A 133 17.13 28.54 7.97
N LEU A 134 17.16 28.55 6.63
CA LEU A 134 17.20 29.79 5.85
C LEU A 134 15.97 30.69 6.06
N SER A 135 14.81 30.08 6.30
CA SER A 135 13.56 30.78 6.59
C SER A 135 13.58 31.39 7.99
N VAL A 136 14.07 30.66 8.99
CA VAL A 136 14.21 31.14 10.37
C VAL A 136 15.21 32.29 10.47
N LEU A 137 16.33 32.25 9.73
CA LEU A 137 17.27 33.38 9.66
C LEU A 137 16.63 34.68 9.13
N ARG A 138 15.54 34.58 8.35
CA ARG A 138 14.82 35.71 7.77
C ARG A 138 13.42 35.89 8.37
N ILE A 139 13.18 35.42 9.59
CA ILE A 139 11.85 35.34 10.23
C ILE A 139 11.11 36.69 10.36
N HIS A 140 11.84 37.80 10.27
CA HIS A 140 11.24 39.14 10.26
C HIS A 140 10.29 39.36 9.06
N ARG A 141 10.51 38.68 7.92
CA ARG A 141 9.61 38.74 6.77
C ARG A 141 8.45 37.78 6.94
N THR A 142 7.23 38.23 6.67
CA THR A 142 6.02 37.39 6.72
C THR A 142 6.11 36.17 5.80
N THR A 143 6.71 36.34 4.61
CA THR A 143 6.96 35.26 3.66
C THR A 143 7.85 34.15 4.24
N ALA A 144 8.87 34.52 5.03
CA ALA A 144 9.77 33.58 5.68
C ALA A 144 9.10 32.81 6.83
N ARG A 145 8.12 33.42 7.51
CA ARG A 145 7.32 32.72 8.53
C ARG A 145 6.45 31.63 7.88
N VAL A 146 5.80 31.95 6.77
CA VAL A 146 4.97 31.00 6.02
C VAL A 146 5.82 29.84 5.48
N SER A 147 7.00 30.13 4.91
CA SER A 147 7.90 29.08 4.42
C SER A 147 8.44 28.18 5.55
N ALA A 148 8.70 28.73 6.74
CA ALA A 148 9.09 27.94 7.90
C ALA A 148 7.99 26.98 8.35
N LEU A 149 6.73 27.43 8.40
CA LEU A 149 5.59 26.57 8.74
C LEU A 149 5.37 25.47 7.70
N LEU A 150 5.43 25.82 6.41
CA LEU A 150 5.29 24.84 5.32
C LEU A 150 6.41 23.80 5.35
N SER A 151 7.67 24.21 5.54
CA SER A 151 8.80 23.28 5.63
C SER A 151 8.68 22.34 6.84
N LEU A 152 8.25 22.84 8.01
CA LEU A 152 7.95 21.99 9.16
C LEU A 152 6.85 20.97 8.87
N ALA A 153 5.75 21.39 8.22
CA ALA A 153 4.67 20.50 7.84
C ALA A 153 5.16 19.38 6.88
N VAL A 154 5.97 19.74 5.90
CA VAL A 154 6.59 18.78 4.96
C VAL A 154 7.54 17.83 5.68
N ILE A 155 8.40 18.33 6.58
CA ILE A 155 9.31 17.47 7.36
C ILE A 155 8.52 16.48 8.22
N ARG A 156 7.45 16.92 8.89
CA ARG A 156 6.57 16.02 9.66
C ARG A 156 5.89 14.98 8.77
N LEU A 157 5.43 15.38 7.58
CA LEU A 157 4.85 14.46 6.62
C LEU A 157 5.88 13.41 6.17
N ILE A 158 7.10 13.82 5.84
CA ILE A 158 8.20 12.91 5.47
C ILE A 158 8.48 11.92 6.61
N HIS A 159 8.54 12.39 7.85
CA HIS A 159 8.79 11.52 9.00
C HIS A 159 7.68 10.47 9.18
N LYS A 160 6.42 10.87 8.99
CA LYS A 160 5.28 9.94 9.02
C LYS A 160 5.36 8.90 7.89
N ILE A 161 5.78 9.31 6.70
CA ILE A 161 5.96 8.39 5.56
C ILE A 161 7.16 7.46 5.82
N GLU A 162 8.28 7.94 6.36
CA GLU A 162 9.43 7.13 6.76
C GLU A 162 9.03 6.05 7.77
N GLY A 163 8.17 6.39 8.75
CA GLY A 163 7.63 5.43 9.72
C GLY A 163 6.87 4.26 9.05
N ALA A 164 6.12 4.54 7.98
CA ALA A 164 5.38 3.51 7.24
C ALA A 164 6.28 2.49 6.52
N PHE A 165 7.58 2.75 6.37
CA PHE A 165 8.52 1.73 5.85
C PHE A 165 9.02 0.76 6.91
N ARG A 166 8.86 1.12 8.20
CA ARG A 166 9.29 0.29 9.33
C ARG A 166 8.15 -0.54 9.87
N ASP A 167 7.04 0.11 10.17
CA ASP A 167 5.91 -0.52 10.84
C ASP A 167 4.61 -0.38 10.04
N GLY A 168 3.94 -1.52 9.88
CA GLY A 168 2.57 -1.60 9.37
C GLY A 168 1.54 -1.22 10.42
N GLU A 169 1.47 0.04 10.85
CA GLU A 169 0.45 0.45 11.83
C GLU A 169 -0.96 0.36 11.22
N PHE A 170 -1.62 -0.78 11.43
CA PHE A 170 -3.04 -1.00 11.13
C PHE A 170 -3.86 -1.01 12.43
N LYS A 171 -4.53 0.12 12.73
CA LYS A 171 -5.28 0.39 13.98
C LYS A 171 -6.81 0.36 13.84
N HIS A 172 -7.36 -0.35 12.85
CA HIS A 172 -8.82 -0.32 12.60
C HIS A 172 -9.68 -0.85 13.78
N TYR A 173 -9.08 -1.61 14.70
CA TYR A 173 -9.74 -2.12 15.90
C TYR A 173 -9.85 -1.08 17.05
N GLU A 174 -9.26 0.10 16.92
CA GLU A 174 -9.42 1.16 17.93
C GLU A 174 -10.70 1.98 17.70
N ASN A 175 -11.44 1.70 16.61
CA ASN A 175 -12.73 2.31 16.28
C ASN A 175 -13.92 1.49 16.82
N HIS A 176 -13.72 0.77 17.92
CA HIS A 176 -14.78 0.04 18.62
C HIS A 176 -15.36 0.90 19.76
#